data_AF-A0A377E4Y6-F1
#
_entry.id   AF-A0A377E4Y6-F1
#
_cell.length_a   1.000
_cell.length_b   1.000
_cell.length_c   1.000
_cell.angle_alpha   90.00
_cell.angle_beta   90.00
_cell.angle_gamma   90.00
#
_symmetry.space_group_name_H-M   'P 1'
#
loop_
_entity.id
_entity.type
_entity.pdbx_description
1 polymer ?
#
loop_
_entity_poly.entity_id
_entity_poly.type
_entity_poly.pdbx_seq_one_letter_code
_entity_poly.pdbx_strand_id
1 'polypeptide(L)'
;MILKCVRWRRNELREAKEKSEQLEQQLQVLLLPKDPDDERNAFLEVRAGTGGDEAALFAGDLFRMYSRYAEARRWRVEIMSASEGEHGGYKEIIAKISGDGVYGRLKFESGGHRVQRVPATESQGRIHTSACTVAVMPELPDAELPTSTQQIYALILSARQGRVVSTLTPPIGNSYYSLADRDCC
;
A
#
# COMPACT_ATOMS: atom_id res chain seq x y z
N MET A 1 -42.05 30.17 -22.80
CA MET A 1 -42.15 29.16 -21.73
C MET A 1 -40.91 28.26 -21.66
N ILE A 2 -40.47 27.68 -22.79
CA ILE A 2 -39.28 26.78 -22.88
C ILE A 2 -37.98 27.44 -22.40
N LEU A 3 -37.71 28.69 -22.79
CA LEU A 3 -36.49 29.42 -22.39
C LEU A 3 -36.37 29.62 -20.86
N LYS A 4 -37.51 29.80 -20.16
CA LYS A 4 -37.53 29.91 -18.70
C LYS A 4 -37.16 28.58 -18.06
N CYS A 5 -37.70 27.46 -18.56
CA CYS A 5 -37.39 26.12 -18.04
C CYS A 5 -35.91 25.75 -18.22
N VAL A 6 -35.30 26.06 -19.38
CA VAL A 6 -33.86 25.85 -19.62
C VAL A 6 -33.00 26.70 -18.69
N ARG A 7 -33.41 27.95 -18.42
CA ARG A 7 -32.70 28.85 -17.50
C ARG A 7 -32.79 28.38 -16.05
N TRP A 8 -33.96 27.92 -15.62
CA TRP A 8 -34.17 27.31 -14.30
C TRP A 8 -33.30 26.07 -14.10
N ARG A 9 -33.29 25.15 -15.07
CA ARG A 9 -32.49 23.92 -15.00
C ARG A 9 -30.99 24.19 -14.94
N ARG A 10 -30.50 25.25 -15.62
CA ARG A 10 -29.10 25.70 -15.51
C ARG A 10 -28.76 26.30 -14.15
N ASN A 11 -29.68 27.05 -13.55
CA ASN A 11 -29.47 27.60 -12.21
C ASN A 11 -29.46 26.49 -11.15
N GLU A 12 -30.41 25.54 -11.19
CA GLU A 12 -30.40 24.39 -10.28
C GLU A 12 -29.12 23.55 -10.43
N LEU A 13 -28.64 23.36 -11.67
CA LEU A 13 -27.39 22.65 -11.91
C LEU A 13 -26.18 23.40 -11.34
N ARG A 14 -26.21 24.73 -11.36
CA ARG A 14 -25.14 25.57 -10.79
C ARG A 14 -25.16 25.49 -9.27
N GLU A 15 -26.33 25.65 -8.65
CA GLU A 15 -26.52 25.53 -7.20
C GLU A 15 -26.16 24.13 -6.69
N ALA A 16 -26.49 23.07 -7.42
CA ALA A 16 -26.12 21.71 -7.07
C ALA A 16 -24.60 21.49 -7.15
N LYS A 17 -23.92 22.09 -8.13
CA LYS A 17 -22.44 22.05 -8.22
C LYS A 17 -21.78 22.82 -7.09
N GLU A 18 -22.25 24.03 -6.80
CA GLU A 18 -21.75 24.85 -5.69
C GLU A 18 -21.91 24.10 -4.35
N LYS A 19 -23.07 23.44 -4.13
CA LYS A 19 -23.29 22.60 -2.95
C LYS A 19 -22.41 21.36 -2.91
N SER A 20 -22.18 20.71 -4.05
CA SER A 20 -21.28 19.56 -4.15
C SER A 20 -19.85 19.94 -3.77
N GLU A 21 -19.34 21.06 -4.28
CA GLU A 21 -18.00 21.57 -3.97
C GLU A 21 -17.88 21.93 -2.48
N GLN A 22 -18.92 22.55 -1.89
CA GLN A 22 -18.95 22.86 -0.46
C GLN A 22 -18.94 21.60 0.41
N LEU A 23 -19.77 20.61 0.08
CA LEU A 23 -19.84 19.34 0.80
C LEU A 23 -18.53 18.55 0.67
N GLU A 24 -17.88 18.59 -0.49
CA GLU A 24 -16.59 17.95 -0.71
C GLU A 24 -15.48 18.59 0.13
N GLN A 25 -15.47 19.92 0.26
CA GLN A 25 -14.57 20.63 1.17
C GLN A 25 -14.84 20.29 2.64
N GLN A 26 -16.10 20.25 3.05
CA GLN A 26 -16.48 19.86 4.41
C GLN A 26 -16.09 18.42 4.73
N LEU A 27 -16.27 17.51 3.77
CA LEU A 27 -15.87 16.12 3.88
C LEU A 27 -14.35 15.99 4.01
N GLN A 28 -13.56 16.73 3.24
CA GLN A 28 -12.10 16.75 3.37
C GLN A 28 -11.64 17.20 4.76
N VAL A 29 -12.30 18.21 5.34
CA VAL A 29 -11.99 18.68 6.71
C VAL A 29 -12.35 17.63 7.76
N LEU A 30 -13.49 16.96 7.62
CA LEU A 30 -13.95 15.94 8.57
C LEU A 30 -13.15 14.64 8.50
N LEU A 31 -12.57 14.32 7.35
CA LEU A 31 -11.68 13.17 7.16
C LEU A 31 -10.27 13.38 7.72
N LEU A 32 -9.96 14.55 8.29
CA LEU A 32 -8.66 14.88 8.87
C LEU A 32 -8.71 14.92 10.41
N PRO A 33 -8.63 13.79 11.13
CA PRO A 33 -7.69 13.73 12.23
C PRO A 33 -6.29 13.55 11.61
N LYS A 34 -5.47 14.61 11.64
CA LYS A 34 -4.08 14.50 11.18
C LYS A 34 -3.32 13.60 12.15
N ASP A 35 -2.99 12.39 11.70
CA ASP A 35 -2.05 11.55 12.43
C ASP A 35 -0.67 12.21 12.33
N PRO A 36 0.09 12.34 13.44
CA PRO A 36 1.42 12.95 13.42
C PRO A 36 2.42 12.19 12.52
N ASP A 37 2.12 10.93 12.20
CA ASP A 37 2.96 10.08 11.38
C ASP A 37 2.69 10.21 9.88
N ASP A 38 1.62 10.92 9.47
CA ASP A 38 1.23 11.03 8.05
C ASP A 38 2.30 11.74 7.20
N GLU A 39 3.10 12.63 7.81
CA GLU A 39 4.18 13.37 7.15
C GLU A 39 5.49 12.58 7.04
N ARG A 40 5.58 11.39 7.66
CA ARG A 40 6.82 10.61 7.69
C ARG A 40 7.05 9.84 6.38
N ASN A 41 8.31 9.46 6.17
CA ASN A 41 8.69 8.48 5.16
C ASN A 41 8.03 7.13 5.46
N ALA A 42 7.95 6.25 4.46
CA ALA A 42 7.38 4.93 4.63
C ALA A 42 8.29 3.81 4.13
N PHE A 43 8.20 2.67 4.80
CA PHE A 43 8.68 1.39 4.28
C PHE A 43 7.51 0.68 3.62
N LEU A 44 7.74 0.23 2.38
CA LEU A 44 6.84 -0.59 1.59
C LEU A 44 7.43 -1.99 1.53
N GLU A 45 6.75 -2.96 2.13
CA GLU A 45 7.02 -4.38 1.95
C GLU A 45 5.92 -4.98 1.08
N VAL A 46 6.32 -5.65 0.00
CA VAL A 46 5.41 -6.45 -0.84
C VAL A 46 5.87 -7.89 -0.78
N ARG A 47 4.96 -8.78 -0.39
CA ARG A 47 5.22 -10.21 -0.25
C ARG A 47 4.25 -11.02 -1.09
N ALA A 48 4.79 -12.00 -1.80
CA ALA A 48 4.01 -12.97 -2.54
C ALA A 48 3.22 -13.87 -1.57
N GLY A 49 1.91 -13.99 -1.80
CA GLY A 49 1.02 -14.83 -1.01
C GLY A 49 0.68 -16.13 -1.74
N THR A 50 -0.60 -16.41 -1.90
CA THR A 50 -1.08 -17.61 -2.61
C THR A 50 -1.00 -17.42 -4.13
N GLY A 51 -0.51 -18.44 -4.84
CA GLY A 51 -0.36 -18.38 -6.30
C GLY A 51 1.05 -18.70 -6.83
N GLY A 52 2.02 -18.98 -5.95
CA GLY A 52 3.36 -19.43 -6.35
C GLY A 52 4.07 -18.42 -7.26
N ASP A 53 4.52 -18.88 -8.44
CA ASP A 53 5.18 -18.03 -9.44
C ASP A 53 4.34 -16.84 -9.89
N GLU A 54 3.02 -17.01 -10.01
CA GLU A 54 2.12 -15.94 -10.41
C GLU A 54 2.01 -14.86 -9.33
N ALA A 55 2.07 -15.25 -8.06
CA ALA A 55 2.12 -14.29 -6.95
C ALA A 55 3.44 -13.51 -6.95
N ALA A 56 4.57 -14.13 -7.32
CA ALA A 56 5.85 -13.42 -7.42
C ALA A 56 5.85 -12.39 -8.55
N LEU A 57 5.28 -12.74 -9.71
CA LEU A 57 5.07 -11.81 -10.83
C LEU A 57 4.14 -10.66 -10.42
N PHE A 58 3.04 -10.95 -9.73
CA PHE A 58 2.11 -9.92 -9.26
C PHE A 58 2.73 -8.99 -8.23
N ALA A 59 3.55 -9.50 -7.30
CA ALA A 59 4.33 -8.67 -6.37
C ALA A 59 5.29 -7.71 -7.11
N GLY A 60 5.91 -8.17 -8.20
CA GLY A 60 6.71 -7.32 -9.08
C GLY A 60 5.90 -6.22 -9.78
N ASP A 61 4.71 -6.56 -10.27
CA ASP A 61 3.79 -5.59 -10.88
C ASP A 61 3.33 -4.53 -9.87
N LEU A 62 2.99 -4.93 -8.64
CA LEU A 62 2.64 -4.02 -7.55
C LEU A 62 3.79 -3.08 -7.21
N PHE A 63 5.00 -3.61 -7.03
CA PHE A 63 6.17 -2.78 -6.76
C PHE A 63 6.44 -1.79 -7.90
N ARG A 64 6.31 -2.22 -9.16
CA ARG A 64 6.47 -1.35 -10.33
C ARG A 64 5.42 -0.24 -10.37
N MET A 65 4.18 -0.55 -10.01
CA MET A 65 3.09 0.42 -9.88
C MET A 65 3.43 1.47 -8.82
N TYR A 66 3.83 1.05 -7.61
CA TYR A 66 4.20 1.98 -6.53
C TYR A 66 5.43 2.82 -6.88
N SER A 67 6.42 2.23 -7.55
CA SER A 67 7.61 2.96 -8.02
C SER A 67 7.22 4.10 -8.98
N ARG A 68 6.36 3.81 -9.98
CA ARG A 68 5.83 4.85 -10.89
C ARG A 68 5.00 5.90 -10.18
N TYR A 69 4.19 5.50 -9.19
CA TYR A 69 3.39 6.41 -8.39
C TYR A 69 4.27 7.37 -7.57
N ALA A 70 5.38 6.86 -7.02
CA ALA A 70 6.39 7.63 -6.30
C ALA A 70 7.15 8.59 -7.22
N GLU A 71 7.57 8.14 -8.41
CA GLU A 71 8.20 8.99 -9.42
C GLU A 71 7.31 10.16 -9.83
N ALA A 72 6.02 9.91 -10.06
CA ALA A 72 5.05 10.97 -10.42
C ALA A 72 4.92 12.05 -9.33
N ARG A 73 5.21 11.72 -8.08
CA ARG A 73 5.21 12.64 -6.92
C ARG A 73 6.60 13.16 -6.55
N ARG A 74 7.63 12.82 -7.33
CA ARG A 74 9.04 13.13 -7.04
C ARG A 74 9.52 12.59 -5.69
N TRP A 75 8.97 11.46 -5.26
CA TRP A 75 9.48 10.72 -4.11
C TRP A 75 10.68 9.88 -4.51
N ARG A 76 11.61 9.68 -3.58
CA ARG A 76 12.78 8.81 -3.77
C ARG A 76 12.43 7.41 -3.31
N VAL A 77 12.62 6.42 -4.18
CA VAL A 77 12.46 5.00 -3.88
C VAL A 77 13.84 4.37 -3.76
N GLU A 78 14.10 3.69 -2.65
CA GLU A 78 15.37 3.04 -2.35
C GLU A 78 15.10 1.58 -1.97
N ILE A 79 15.59 0.64 -2.77
CA ILE A 79 15.38 -0.80 -2.51
C ILE A 79 16.36 -1.23 -1.41
N MET A 80 15.83 -1.80 -0.33
CA MET A 80 16.63 -2.24 0.81
C MET A 80 16.93 -3.72 0.77
N SER A 81 15.92 -4.52 0.40
CA SER A 81 16.02 -5.96 0.24
C SER A 81 15.09 -6.40 -0.87
N ALA A 82 15.54 -7.34 -1.69
CA ALA A 82 14.75 -7.96 -2.72
C ALA A 82 15.09 -9.45 -2.81
N SER A 83 14.07 -10.28 -2.81
CA SER A 83 14.14 -11.72 -2.99
C SER A 83 13.39 -12.05 -4.27
N GLU A 84 14.11 -12.48 -5.29
CA GLU A 84 13.57 -12.71 -6.64
C GLU A 84 12.76 -14.01 -6.72
N GLY A 85 11.75 -14.01 -7.59
CA GLY A 85 10.98 -15.20 -7.96
C GLY A 85 11.71 -16.10 -8.96
N GLU A 86 11.33 -17.37 -9.05
CA GLU A 86 11.95 -18.34 -9.98
C GLU A 86 11.66 -18.02 -11.45
N HIS A 87 10.46 -17.51 -11.74
CA HIS A 87 10.02 -17.14 -13.08
C HIS A 87 9.95 -15.61 -13.27
N GLY A 88 10.65 -14.85 -12.43
CA GLY A 88 10.63 -13.39 -12.40
C GLY A 88 9.70 -12.81 -11.32
N GLY A 89 9.75 -11.48 -11.17
CA GLY A 89 9.09 -10.78 -10.07
C GLY A 89 9.82 -10.99 -8.74
N TYR A 90 9.11 -10.83 -7.62
CA TYR A 90 9.70 -10.89 -6.28
C TYR A 90 8.87 -11.78 -5.34
N LYS A 91 9.54 -12.68 -4.61
CA LYS A 91 8.94 -13.37 -3.45
C LYS A 91 8.72 -12.39 -2.30
N GLU A 92 9.67 -11.50 -2.09
CA GLU A 92 9.63 -10.43 -1.10
C GLU A 92 10.43 -9.23 -1.61
N ILE A 93 9.90 -8.03 -1.47
CA ILE A 93 10.62 -6.80 -1.77
C ILE A 93 10.32 -5.74 -0.71
N ILE A 94 11.38 -5.13 -0.18
CA ILE A 94 11.33 -4.09 0.83
C ILE A 94 11.99 -2.85 0.26
N ALA A 95 11.22 -1.78 0.17
CA ALA A 95 11.71 -0.49 -0.32
C ALA A 95 11.38 0.62 0.67
N LYS A 96 12.33 1.53 0.83
CA LYS A 96 12.14 2.79 1.52
C LYS A 96 11.66 3.84 0.52
N ILE A 97 10.55 4.50 0.82
CA ILE A 97 10.03 5.61 0.04
C ILE A 97 10.19 6.88 0.89
N SER A 98 11.03 7.79 0.41
CA SER A 98 11.34 9.05 1.09
C SER A 98 10.75 10.25 0.34
N GLY A 99 10.08 11.13 1.06
CA GLY A 99 9.40 12.28 0.49
C GLY A 99 8.44 12.93 1.47
N ASP A 100 7.71 13.94 0.98
CA ASP A 100 6.72 14.65 1.78
C ASP A 100 5.39 13.86 1.82
N GLY A 101 4.90 13.55 3.01
CA GLY A 101 3.60 12.92 3.23
C GLY A 101 3.45 11.51 2.68
N VAL A 102 4.53 10.71 2.65
CA VAL A 102 4.52 9.38 2.02
C VAL A 102 3.60 8.43 2.78
N TYR A 103 3.77 8.30 4.10
CA TYR A 103 3.01 7.35 4.90
C TYR A 103 1.51 7.68 4.89
N GLY A 104 1.12 8.93 5.10
CA GLY A 104 -0.29 9.33 5.14
C GLY A 104 -1.04 9.05 3.84
N ARG A 105 -0.34 8.99 2.70
CA ARG A 105 -0.92 8.62 1.40
C ARG A 105 -0.99 7.12 1.17
N LEU A 106 -0.01 6.36 1.65
CA LEU A 106 0.11 4.92 1.40
C LEU A 106 -0.48 4.07 2.54
N LYS A 107 -0.87 4.63 3.68
CA LYS A 107 -1.38 3.87 4.84
C LYS A 107 -2.57 2.96 4.52
N PHE A 108 -3.39 3.35 3.54
CA PHE A 108 -4.57 2.59 3.11
C PHE A 108 -4.25 1.47 2.10
N GLU A 109 -3.00 1.39 1.64
CA GLU A 109 -2.54 0.34 0.71
C GLU A 109 -2.12 -0.94 1.46
N SER A 110 -1.99 -0.86 2.78
CA SER A 110 -1.69 -1.99 3.65
C SER A 110 -2.83 -3.02 3.61
N GLY A 111 -2.51 -4.27 3.27
CA GLY A 111 -3.48 -5.36 3.24
C GLY A 111 -3.23 -6.37 2.12
N GLY A 112 -4.25 -7.20 1.89
CA GLY A 112 -4.24 -8.21 0.85
C GLY A 112 -4.72 -7.65 -0.49
N HIS A 113 -3.91 -7.85 -1.53
CA HIS A 113 -4.21 -7.51 -2.91
C HIS A 113 -4.45 -8.80 -3.69
N ARG A 114 -5.53 -8.84 -4.49
CA ARG A 114 -5.93 -10.04 -5.24
C ARG A 114 -5.96 -9.74 -6.74
N VAL A 115 -5.43 -10.67 -7.53
CA VAL A 115 -5.47 -10.62 -8.99
C VAL A 115 -6.14 -11.87 -9.55
N GLN A 116 -6.91 -11.69 -10.63
CA GLN A 116 -7.49 -12.77 -11.42
C GLN A 116 -7.08 -12.56 -12.88
N ARG A 117 -6.19 -13.40 -13.38
CA ARG A 117 -5.73 -13.36 -14.78
C ARG A 117 -5.26 -14.73 -15.24
N VAL A 118 -5.00 -14.85 -16.54
CA VAL A 118 -4.29 -16.01 -17.09
C VAL A 118 -2.80 -15.81 -16.78
N PRO A 119 -2.16 -16.70 -15.99
CA PRO A 119 -0.73 -16.58 -15.67
C PRO A 119 0.12 -16.69 -16.92
N ALA A 120 1.27 -16.02 -16.91
CA ALA A 120 2.26 -16.20 -17.98
C ALA A 120 2.84 -17.63 -18.01
N THR A 121 2.77 -18.34 -16.87
CA THR A 121 3.27 -19.72 -16.71
C THR A 121 2.23 -20.79 -17.05
N GLU A 122 1.00 -20.42 -17.40
CA GLU A 122 -0.10 -21.37 -17.69
C GLU A 122 -0.26 -21.60 -19.19
N SER A 123 -0.26 -22.86 -19.62
CA SER A 123 -0.33 -23.24 -21.04
C SER A 123 -1.77 -23.44 -21.55
N GLN A 124 -2.74 -23.73 -20.66
CA GLN A 124 -4.14 -23.99 -21.05
C GLN A 124 -5.03 -22.74 -21.06
N GLY A 125 -4.50 -21.56 -20.69
CA GLY A 125 -5.26 -20.32 -20.69
C GLY A 125 -6.32 -20.23 -19.57
N ARG A 126 -6.16 -20.99 -18.48
CA ARG A 126 -7.08 -20.96 -17.34
C ARG A 126 -6.83 -19.71 -16.50
N ILE A 127 -7.90 -19.13 -15.97
CA ILE A 127 -7.79 -17.99 -15.05
C ILE A 127 -7.42 -18.52 -13.67
N HIS A 128 -6.32 -18.03 -13.12
CA HIS A 128 -5.92 -18.30 -11.74
C HIS A 128 -6.23 -17.09 -10.87
N THR A 129 -6.51 -17.36 -9.60
CA THR A 129 -6.61 -16.32 -8.57
C THR A 129 -5.34 -16.36 -7.73
N SER A 130 -4.66 -15.24 -7.63
CA SER A 130 -3.45 -15.08 -6.82
C SER A 130 -3.60 -13.91 -5.88
N ALA A 131 -2.85 -13.93 -4.77
CA ALA A 131 -2.87 -12.89 -3.76
C ALA A 131 -1.45 -12.48 -3.35
N CYS A 132 -1.29 -11.21 -3.01
CA CYS A 132 -0.08 -10.64 -2.43
C CYS A 132 -0.46 -9.81 -1.21
N THR A 133 0.47 -9.66 -0.27
CA THR A 133 0.29 -8.79 0.88
C THR A 133 1.21 -7.60 0.74
N VAL A 134 0.67 -6.41 0.96
CA VAL A 134 1.41 -5.15 1.03
C VAL A 134 1.37 -4.67 2.48
N ALA A 135 2.51 -4.36 3.05
CA ALA A 135 2.61 -3.72 4.35
C ALA A 135 3.29 -2.36 4.19
N VAL A 136 2.60 -1.31 4.65
CA VAL A 136 3.12 0.06 4.69
C VAL A 136 3.30 0.46 6.13
N MET A 137 4.51 0.90 6.48
CA MET A 137 4.84 1.34 7.84
C MET A 137 5.57 2.67 7.81
N PRO A 138 5.38 3.55 8.81
CA PRO A 138 6.11 4.80 8.89
C PRO A 138 7.57 4.54 9.31
N GLU A 139 8.47 5.42 8.89
CA GLU A 139 9.83 5.50 9.44
C GLU A 139 9.77 6.12 10.84
N LEU A 140 9.94 5.29 11.86
CA LEU A 140 9.96 5.64 13.27
C LEU A 140 11.42 5.68 13.76
N PRO A 141 11.77 6.62 14.67
CA PRO A 141 13.05 6.59 15.35
C PRO A 141 13.15 5.35 16.24
N ASP A 142 14.37 4.82 16.41
CA ASP A 142 14.65 3.57 17.15
C ASP A 142 14.04 3.52 18.57
N ALA A 143 13.79 4.69 19.18
CA ALA A 143 13.20 4.83 20.51
C ALA A 143 11.69 4.52 20.58
N GLU A 144 10.98 4.52 19.45
CA GLU A 144 9.51 4.40 19.39
C GLU A 144 9.02 3.09 18.75
N LEU A 145 9.93 2.13 18.49
CA LEU A 145 9.59 0.90 17.78
C LEU A 145 8.75 -0.07 18.64
N PRO A 146 7.50 -0.39 18.23
CA PRO A 146 6.73 -1.45 18.86
C PRO A 146 7.40 -2.82 18.62
N THR A 147 7.29 -3.73 19.59
CA THR A 147 7.92 -5.06 19.54
C THR A 147 7.51 -5.90 18.33
N SER A 148 6.31 -5.67 17.77
CA SER A 148 5.80 -6.35 16.57
C SER A 148 6.45 -5.88 15.26
N THR A 149 6.93 -4.64 15.20
CA THR A 149 7.54 -4.03 14.00
C THR A 149 9.03 -4.37 13.87
N GLN A 150 9.61 -5.03 14.88
CA GLN A 150 11.03 -5.31 14.98
C GLN A 150 11.56 -6.20 13.84
N GLN A 151 10.74 -7.03 13.19
CA GLN A 151 11.25 -7.95 12.15
C GLN A 151 11.79 -7.20 10.93
N ILE A 152 11.09 -6.17 10.47
CA ILE A 152 11.50 -5.38 9.29
C ILE A 152 12.58 -4.38 9.68
N TYR A 153 12.49 -3.74 10.84
CA TYR A 153 13.55 -2.87 11.36
C TYR A 153 14.85 -3.63 11.64
N ALA A 154 14.79 -4.85 12.17
CA ALA A 154 15.97 -5.70 12.39
C ALA A 154 16.63 -6.10 11.06
N LEU A 155 15.86 -6.36 10.02
CA LEU A 155 16.40 -6.62 8.68
C LEU A 155 17.08 -5.36 8.11
N ILE A 156 16.46 -4.19 8.27
CA ILE A 156 17.02 -2.90 7.83
C ILE A 156 18.29 -2.54 8.60
N LEU A 157 18.30 -2.70 9.92
CA LEU A 157 19.47 -2.45 10.77
C LEU A 157 20.61 -3.42 10.45
N SER A 158 20.30 -4.70 10.19
CA SER A 158 21.32 -5.69 9.81
C SER A 158 21.89 -5.44 8.41
N ALA A 159 21.07 -4.95 7.46
CA ALA A 159 21.53 -4.50 6.14
C ALA A 159 22.46 -3.28 6.22
N ARG A 160 22.19 -2.30 7.11
CA ARG A 160 23.08 -1.15 7.36
C ARG A 160 24.42 -1.56 8.01
N GLN A 161 24.45 -2.67 8.75
CA GLN A 161 25.65 -3.18 9.44
C GLN A 161 26.38 -4.30 8.67
N GLY A 162 25.94 -4.65 7.46
CA GLY A 162 26.60 -5.67 6.62
C GLY A 162 26.56 -7.09 7.18
N ARG A 163 25.65 -7.41 8.10
CA ARG A 163 25.48 -8.76 8.66
C ARG A 163 24.24 -9.42 8.09
N VAL A 164 24.42 -10.56 7.40
CA VAL A 164 23.31 -11.42 6.95
C VAL A 164 22.76 -12.15 8.17
N VAL A 165 21.56 -11.81 8.63
CA VAL A 165 20.86 -12.58 9.66
C VAL A 165 20.14 -13.74 8.97
N SER A 166 20.84 -14.87 8.87
CA SER A 166 20.21 -16.14 8.53
C SER A 166 19.35 -16.62 9.71
N THR A 167 18.05 -16.71 9.47
CA THR A 167 17.02 -17.40 10.27
C THR A 167 16.84 -16.94 11.72
N LEU A 168 15.75 -16.22 11.98
CA LEU A 168 15.04 -16.29 13.27
C LEU A 168 13.57 -16.57 12.97
N THR A 169 13.20 -17.86 13.02
CA THR A 169 11.81 -18.28 13.16
C THR A 169 11.23 -17.61 14.41
N PRO A 170 10.08 -16.92 14.32
CA PRO A 170 9.42 -16.41 15.52
C PRO A 170 8.99 -17.59 16.41
N PRO A 171 9.19 -17.52 17.73
CA PRO A 171 8.64 -18.50 18.64
C PRO A 171 7.11 -18.46 18.53
N ILE A 172 6.53 -19.66 18.44
CA ILE A 172 5.11 -19.94 18.33
C ILE A 172 4.33 -19.26 19.46
N GLY A 173 3.21 -18.62 19.11
CA GLY A 173 2.11 -18.35 20.04
C GLY A 173 1.96 -16.89 20.48
N ASN A 174 1.35 -16.06 19.63
CA ASN A 174 0.20 -15.25 20.04
C ASN A 174 -0.42 -14.55 18.82
N SER A 175 -1.67 -14.92 18.55
CA SER A 175 -2.55 -14.34 17.55
C SER A 175 -2.94 -12.92 17.96
N TYR A 176 -2.39 -11.90 17.32
CA TYR A 176 -2.97 -10.55 17.37
C TYR A 176 -2.81 -9.85 16.01
N TYR A 177 -3.54 -10.36 15.01
CA TYR A 177 -4.15 -9.51 13.99
C TYR A 177 -5.62 -9.37 14.36
N SER A 178 -5.97 -8.31 15.07
CA SER A 178 -7.35 -7.86 15.23
C SER A 178 -7.31 -6.35 15.44
N LEU A 179 -7.54 -5.63 14.35
CA LEU A 179 -8.07 -4.26 14.30
C LEU A 179 -8.50 -3.99 12.84
N ALA A 180 -9.40 -4.83 12.33
CA ALA A 180 -10.21 -4.56 11.13
C ALA A 180 -11.51 -5.40 11.12
N ASP A 181 -11.98 -5.88 12.27
CA ASP A 181 -13.27 -6.55 12.43
C ASP A 181 -14.03 -5.87 13.57
N ARG A 182 -14.59 -4.67 13.31
CA ARG A 182 -15.85 -4.22 13.89
C ARG A 182 -16.58 -3.37 12.85
N ASP A 183 -17.82 -3.75 12.61
CA ASP A 183 -18.86 -3.02 11.88
C ASP A 183 -18.91 -3.22 10.35
N CYS A 184 -19.23 -4.45 9.94
CA CYS A 184 -19.95 -4.69 8.70
C CYS A 184 -20.96 -5.85 8.88
N CYS A 185 -22.11 -5.51 9.47
CA CYS A 185 -23.40 -6.19 9.33
C CYS A 185 -24.50 -5.19 9.67
#